data_AF-A0A937V7U7-F1
#
_entry.id   AF-A0A937V7U7-F1
#
_cell.length_a   1.000
_cell.length_b   1.000
_cell.length_c   1.000
_cell.angle_alpha   90.00
_cell.angle_beta   90.00
_cell.angle_gamma   90.00
#
_symmetry.space_group_name_H-M   'P 1'
#
loop_
_entity.id
_entity.type
_entity.pdbx_description
1 polymer ?
#
loop_
_entity_poly.entity_id
_entity_poly.type
_entity_poly.pdbx_seq_one_letter_code
_entity_poly.pdbx_strand_id
1 'polypeptide(L)'
;MLEGRVPGHHAERLFEAVKRFRSHWMHYHRPEDVNQLLRLFPAVHLPRGHMLDYLPIGGVETGWIFPFARRDVISAGESPIPPALAAIERDRMAGKRGSGELRRLEVEHLYRHLSYDASPTGLFEYAFFIGELWATKSASKARDWLDLEPIFTKRQFDNIVRGARQVVRVVRPDSCDPPTRVASAGGGQVEFIVYQGGAWKRIFRLRSTIDAEGGVRREPGEVLANLS
;
A
#
# COMPACT_ATOMS: atom_id res chain seq x y z
N MET A 1 -4.43 -21.75 -9.22
CA MET A 1 -3.66 -20.91 -8.29
C MET A 1 -2.22 -20.95 -8.74
N LEU A 2 -1.63 -19.79 -9.04
CA LEU A 2 -0.24 -19.68 -9.47
C LEU A 2 0.60 -19.22 -8.27
N GLU A 3 1.57 -20.02 -7.86
CA GLU A 3 2.53 -19.63 -6.83
C GLU A 3 3.80 -19.07 -7.47
N GLY A 4 4.38 -18.04 -6.87
CA GLY A 4 5.60 -17.43 -7.39
C GLY A 4 6.34 -16.64 -6.33
N ARG A 5 7.54 -16.16 -6.68
CA ARG A 5 8.32 -15.24 -5.85
C ARG A 5 8.71 -14.04 -6.68
N VAL A 6 8.69 -12.87 -6.06
CA VAL A 6 9.22 -11.66 -6.67
C VAL A 6 10.72 -11.59 -6.37
N PRO A 7 11.58 -11.42 -7.39
CA PRO A 7 13.01 -11.30 -7.14
C PRO A 7 13.31 -10.17 -6.17
N GLY A 8 14.06 -10.44 -5.09
CA GLY A 8 14.31 -9.48 -4.02
C GLY A 8 14.95 -8.18 -4.52
N HIS A 9 15.78 -8.24 -5.57
CA HIS A 9 16.38 -7.05 -6.18
C HIS A 9 15.34 -6.13 -6.86
N HIS A 10 14.25 -6.69 -7.41
CA HIS A 10 13.15 -5.90 -7.98
C HIS A 10 12.40 -5.18 -6.87
N ALA A 11 12.02 -5.93 -5.83
CA ALA A 11 11.32 -5.42 -4.67
C ALA A 11 12.14 -4.34 -3.92
N GLU A 12 13.45 -4.55 -3.74
CA GLU A 12 14.37 -3.59 -3.13
C GLU A 12 14.45 -2.29 -3.96
N ARG A 13 14.60 -2.37 -5.28
CA ARG A 13 14.62 -1.17 -6.15
C ARG A 13 13.33 -0.37 -6.05
N LEU A 14 12.19 -1.04 -6.06
CA LEU A 14 10.88 -0.40 -5.94
C LEU A 14 10.74 0.31 -4.58
N PHE A 15 11.14 -0.36 -3.50
CA PHE A 15 11.10 0.25 -2.17
C PHE A 15 12.01 1.47 -2.04
N GLU A 16 13.21 1.43 -2.62
CA GLU A 16 14.09 2.62 -2.63
C GLU A 16 13.53 3.76 -3.49
N ALA A 17 12.81 3.46 -4.58
CA ALA A 17 12.08 4.47 -5.33
C ALA A 17 10.95 5.10 -4.49
N VAL A 18 10.18 4.28 -3.77
CA VAL A 18 9.14 4.73 -2.84
C VAL A 18 9.73 5.57 -1.70
N LYS A 19 10.86 5.16 -1.10
CA LYS A 19 11.54 5.95 -0.06
C LYS A 19 11.95 7.33 -0.56
N ARG A 20 12.49 7.43 -1.78
CA ARG A 20 12.82 8.72 -2.41
C ARG A 20 11.58 9.55 -2.70
N PHE A 21 10.49 8.94 -3.12
CA PHE A 21 9.20 9.64 -3.26
C PHE A 21 8.73 10.20 -1.91
N ARG A 22 8.77 9.38 -0.85
CA ARG A 22 8.46 9.76 0.54
C ARG A 22 9.40 10.81 1.14
N SER A 23 10.56 11.10 0.56
CA SER A 23 11.42 12.20 1.05
C SER A 23 11.11 13.53 0.37
N HIS A 24 10.51 13.50 -0.82
CA HIS A 24 10.22 14.70 -1.63
C HIS A 24 8.73 15.03 -1.72
N TRP A 25 7.86 14.26 -1.06
CA TRP A 25 6.42 14.37 -1.24
C TRP A 25 5.81 15.74 -0.90
N MET A 26 6.45 16.52 -0.03
CA MET A 26 6.01 17.88 0.31
C MET A 26 6.06 18.84 -0.89
N HIS A 27 6.80 18.49 -1.94
CA HIS A 27 6.93 19.28 -3.16
C HIS A 27 5.87 18.94 -4.22
N TYR A 28 5.01 17.96 -3.97
CA TYR A 28 3.94 17.60 -4.89
C TYR A 28 2.62 18.23 -4.43
N HIS A 29 1.81 18.62 -5.42
CA HIS A 29 0.46 19.14 -5.23
C HIS A 29 -0.57 18.20 -5.85
N ARG A 30 -1.81 18.26 -5.35
CA ARG A 30 -2.94 17.54 -5.97
C ARG A 30 -3.12 17.95 -7.43
N PRO A 31 -3.43 16.99 -8.33
CA PRO A 31 -3.48 15.52 -8.16
C PRO A 31 -2.15 14.79 -8.45
N GLU A 32 -1.07 15.52 -8.72
CA GLU A 32 0.20 14.97 -9.17
C GLU A 32 0.83 13.99 -8.17
N ASP A 33 0.64 14.15 -6.85
CA ASP A 33 1.23 13.29 -5.81
C ASP A 33 0.93 11.80 -6.04
N VAL A 34 -0.35 11.46 -6.12
CA VAL A 34 -0.82 10.07 -6.17
C VAL A 34 -0.58 9.42 -7.53
N ASN A 35 -0.57 10.23 -8.60
CA ASN A 35 -0.21 9.77 -9.93
C ASN A 35 1.31 9.57 -10.07
N GLN A 36 2.13 10.38 -9.41
CA GLN A 36 3.57 10.16 -9.34
C GLN A 36 3.92 8.90 -8.54
N LEU A 37 3.21 8.64 -7.44
CA LEU A 37 3.32 7.38 -6.72
C LEU A 37 2.97 6.20 -7.64
N LEU A 38 1.83 6.26 -8.35
CA LEU A 38 1.40 5.20 -9.26
C LEU A 38 2.45 4.89 -10.35
N ARG A 39 3.14 5.91 -10.90
CA ARG A 39 4.20 5.74 -11.91
C ARG A 39 5.38 4.89 -11.43
N LEU A 40 5.56 4.70 -10.12
CA LEU A 40 6.59 3.82 -9.59
C LEU A 40 6.25 2.33 -9.76
N PHE A 41 4.97 2.00 -10.00
CA PHE A 41 4.43 0.63 -10.05
C PHE A 41 3.97 0.32 -11.49
N PRO A 42 4.89 -0.02 -12.41
CA PRO A 42 4.58 -0.21 -13.82
C PRO A 42 3.58 -1.35 -14.11
N ALA A 43 3.40 -2.28 -13.18
CA ALA A 43 2.42 -3.36 -13.32
C ALA A 43 1.03 -2.99 -12.78
N VAL A 44 0.80 -1.74 -12.34
CA VAL A 44 -0.50 -1.24 -11.84
C VAL A 44 -1.05 -0.18 -12.79
N HIS A 45 -2.29 -0.38 -13.24
CA HIS A 45 -2.87 0.40 -14.33
C HIS A 45 -4.22 1.01 -13.97
N LEU A 46 -4.47 2.18 -14.55
CA LEU A 46 -5.80 2.80 -14.65
C LEU A 46 -6.35 2.60 -16.07
N PRO A 47 -7.69 2.62 -16.23
CA PRO A 47 -8.31 2.76 -17.53
C PRO A 47 -7.79 3.99 -18.28
N ARG A 48 -7.77 3.90 -19.61
CA ARG A 48 -7.36 5.02 -20.47
C ARG A 48 -8.19 6.28 -20.16
N GLY A 49 -7.53 7.44 -20.12
CA GLY A 49 -8.17 8.72 -19.80
C GLY A 49 -8.62 8.85 -18.35
N HIS A 50 -8.06 8.04 -17.44
CA HIS A 50 -8.29 8.18 -16.00
C HIS A 50 -7.01 8.56 -15.28
N MET A 51 -7.17 9.24 -14.15
CA MET A 51 -6.12 9.60 -13.22
C MET A 51 -6.59 9.37 -11.79
N LEU A 52 -5.65 9.26 -10.86
CA LEU A 52 -5.96 9.29 -9.44
C LEU A 52 -6.11 10.74 -8.96
N ASP A 53 -7.00 10.93 -8.02
CA ASP A 53 -7.15 12.15 -7.24
C ASP A 53 -7.45 11.76 -5.79
N TYR A 54 -7.56 12.74 -4.89
CA TYR A 54 -7.89 12.45 -3.50
C TYR A 54 -8.66 13.57 -2.81
N LEU A 55 -9.54 13.20 -1.88
CA LEU A 55 -10.31 14.12 -1.04
C LEU A 55 -9.71 14.23 0.36
N PRO A 56 -9.66 15.41 0.98
CA PRO A 56 -9.24 15.56 2.37
C PRO A 56 -10.44 15.29 3.28
N ILE A 57 -10.41 14.23 4.07
CA ILE A 57 -11.56 13.85 4.89
C ILE A 57 -11.41 14.45 6.28
N GLY A 58 -12.35 15.33 6.66
CA GLY A 58 -12.30 16.06 7.93
C GLY A 58 -11.43 17.32 7.92
N GLY A 59 -11.02 17.79 6.73
CA GLY A 59 -10.17 18.98 6.54
C GLY A 59 -8.69 18.66 6.38
N VAL A 60 -7.94 19.60 5.81
CA VAL A 60 -6.50 19.43 5.47
C VAL A 60 -5.66 19.10 6.70
N GLU A 61 -6.01 19.66 7.85
CA GLU A 61 -5.30 19.49 9.13
C GLU A 61 -5.30 18.06 9.66
N THR A 62 -6.32 17.27 9.31
CA THR A 62 -6.40 15.86 9.75
C THR A 62 -5.36 14.98 9.07
N GLY A 63 -4.83 15.44 7.92
CA GLY A 63 -3.95 14.65 7.07
C GLY A 63 -4.56 13.28 6.74
N TRP A 64 -5.89 13.18 6.63
CA TRP A 64 -6.59 11.99 6.16
C TRP A 64 -7.13 12.23 4.75
N ILE A 65 -6.83 11.31 3.84
CA ILE A 65 -7.32 11.36 2.47
C ILE A 65 -8.18 10.15 2.09
N PHE A 66 -9.05 10.37 1.11
CA PHE A 66 -9.73 9.34 0.36
C PHE A 66 -9.26 9.40 -1.10
N PRO A 67 -8.39 8.49 -1.56
CA PRO A 67 -8.00 8.39 -2.96
C PRO A 67 -9.13 7.80 -3.81
N PHE A 68 -9.29 8.32 -5.02
CA PHE A 68 -10.27 7.84 -6.00
C PHE A 68 -9.75 8.03 -7.42
N ALA A 69 -10.30 7.29 -8.37
CA ALA A 69 -10.06 7.47 -9.79
C ALA A 69 -11.14 8.38 -10.39
N ARG A 70 -10.72 9.24 -11.33
CA ARG A 70 -11.63 10.06 -12.14
C ARG A 70 -11.10 10.20 -13.56
N ARG A 71 -11.92 10.74 -14.46
CA ARG A 71 -11.46 11.12 -15.80
C ARG A 71 -10.44 12.27 -15.71
N ASP A 72 -9.42 12.20 -16.56
CA ASP A 72 -8.41 13.24 -16.69
C ASP A 72 -8.98 14.53 -17.29
N VAL A 73 -9.82 14.38 -18.31
CA VAL A 73 -10.58 15.43 -18.96
C VAL A 73 -12.02 15.41 -18.45
N ILE A 74 -12.46 16.55 -17.95
CA ILE A 74 -13.80 16.76 -17.39
C ILE A 74 -14.56 17.72 -18.31
N SER A 75 -15.79 17.37 -18.69
CA SER A 75 -16.61 18.25 -19.53
C SER A 75 -17.04 19.50 -18.76
N ALA A 76 -17.29 20.61 -19.46
CA ALA A 76 -17.75 21.84 -18.83
C ALA A 76 -19.04 21.60 -18.03
N GLY A 77 -19.00 21.86 -16.73
CA GLY A 77 -20.13 21.66 -15.80
C GLY A 77 -20.12 20.34 -15.04
N GLU A 78 -19.21 19.41 -15.35
CA GLU A 78 -19.00 18.21 -14.54
C GLU A 78 -18.11 18.52 -13.32
N SER A 79 -18.48 17.98 -12.17
CA SER A 79 -17.65 18.07 -10.96
C SER A 79 -16.48 17.08 -11.06
N PRO A 80 -15.24 17.49 -10.71
CA PRO A 80 -14.10 16.55 -10.61
C PRO A 80 -14.31 15.51 -9.52
N ILE A 81 -15.15 15.81 -8.54
CA ILE A 81 -15.42 14.97 -7.38
C ILE A 81 -16.79 14.29 -7.58
N PRO A 82 -16.86 12.95 -7.54
CA PRO A 82 -18.14 12.23 -7.55
C PRO A 82 -19.08 12.70 -6.43
N PRO A 83 -20.39 12.92 -6.70
CA PRO A 83 -21.33 13.41 -5.70
C PRO A 83 -21.39 12.57 -4.42
N ALA A 84 -21.28 11.25 -4.54
CA ALA A 84 -21.24 10.33 -3.40
C ALA A 84 -20.02 10.59 -2.49
N LEU A 85 -18.86 10.90 -3.08
CA LEU A 85 -17.67 11.25 -2.32
C LEU A 85 -17.74 12.67 -1.73
N ALA A 86 -18.37 13.61 -2.44
CA ALA A 86 -18.59 14.97 -1.92
C ALA A 86 -19.50 14.97 -0.67
N ALA A 87 -20.42 14.00 -0.56
CA ALA A 87 -21.24 13.82 0.65
C ALA A 87 -20.40 13.35 1.86
N ILE A 88 -19.43 12.45 1.65
CA ILE A 88 -18.51 11.98 2.70
C ILE A 88 -17.72 13.13 3.33
N GLU A 89 -17.25 14.07 2.49
CA GLU A 89 -16.51 15.25 2.96
C GLU A 89 -17.34 16.10 3.92
N ARG A 90 -18.63 16.28 3.63
CA ARG A 90 -19.57 17.06 4.45
C ARG A 90 -19.90 16.37 5.78
N ASP A 91 -20.03 15.05 5.76
CA ASP A 91 -20.53 14.27 6.90
C ASP A 91 -19.47 13.98 7.98
N ARG A 92 -18.23 14.48 7.83
CA ARG A 92 -17.12 14.27 8.77
C ARG A 92 -17.04 12.81 9.24
N MET A 93 -16.92 11.88 8.30
CA MET A 93 -16.83 10.42 8.53
C MET A 93 -15.58 9.97 9.32
N ALA A 94 -14.89 10.89 9.99
CA ALA A 94 -13.83 10.63 10.95
C ALA A 94 -14.38 9.75 12.08
N GLY A 95 -14.19 8.43 11.97
CA GLY A 95 -14.66 7.45 12.96
C GLY A 95 -15.51 6.31 12.39
N LYS A 96 -16.14 6.47 11.21
CA LYS A 96 -16.89 5.38 10.54
C LYS A 96 -15.97 4.44 9.74
N ARG A 97 -14.67 4.42 10.05
CA ARG A 97 -13.64 3.62 9.38
C ARG A 97 -13.99 2.14 9.45
N GLY A 98 -13.86 1.44 8.32
CA GLY A 98 -14.19 0.02 8.24
C GLY A 98 -15.70 -0.28 8.27
N SER A 99 -16.57 0.73 8.23
CA SER A 99 -17.99 0.52 7.97
C SER A 99 -18.18 -0.04 6.56
N GLY A 100 -19.22 -0.86 6.38
CA GLY A 100 -19.55 -1.41 5.06
C GLY A 100 -19.79 -0.34 4.01
N GLU A 101 -20.21 0.87 4.41
CA GLU A 101 -20.45 2.01 3.51
C GLU A 101 -19.14 2.60 2.95
N LEU A 102 -18.14 2.86 3.80
CA LEU A 102 -16.82 3.31 3.32
C LEU A 102 -16.20 2.26 2.41
N ARG A 103 -16.34 0.98 2.74
CA ARG A 103 -15.81 -0.11 1.91
C ARG A 103 -16.43 -0.09 0.50
N ARG A 104 -17.75 0.09 0.39
CA ARG A 104 -18.42 0.19 -0.91
C ARG A 104 -17.87 1.34 -1.74
N LEU A 105 -17.63 2.49 -1.11
CA LEU A 105 -17.10 3.67 -1.81
C LEU A 105 -15.63 3.47 -2.22
N GLU A 106 -14.81 2.79 -1.40
CA GLU A 106 -13.44 2.40 -1.80
C GLU A 106 -13.48 1.50 -3.06
N VAL A 107 -14.40 0.53 -3.09
CA VAL A 107 -14.55 -0.38 -4.24
C VAL A 107 -15.02 0.37 -5.48
N GLU A 108 -16.08 1.16 -5.34
CA GLU A 108 -16.71 1.86 -6.45
C GLU A 108 -15.79 2.90 -7.09
N HIS A 109 -15.10 3.71 -6.26
CA HIS A 109 -14.38 4.86 -6.74
C HIS A 109 -12.86 4.67 -6.84
N LEU A 110 -12.30 3.60 -6.28
CA LEU A 110 -10.86 3.33 -6.37
C LEU A 110 -10.58 1.95 -6.96
N TYR A 111 -10.95 0.87 -6.26
CA TYR A 111 -10.44 -0.45 -6.61
C TYR A 111 -10.97 -0.96 -7.95
N ARG A 112 -12.23 -0.70 -8.30
CA ARG A 112 -12.80 -1.06 -9.62
C ARG A 112 -12.06 -0.43 -10.80
N HIS A 113 -11.39 0.70 -10.56
CA HIS A 113 -10.63 1.42 -11.58
C HIS A 113 -9.15 1.08 -11.58
N LEU A 114 -8.67 0.23 -10.67
CA LEU A 114 -7.28 -0.20 -10.67
C LEU A 114 -7.21 -1.65 -11.14
N SER A 115 -6.28 -1.92 -12.04
CA SER A 115 -5.94 -3.27 -12.48
C SER A 115 -4.45 -3.50 -12.34
N TYR A 116 -4.02 -4.75 -12.43
CA TYR A 116 -2.61 -5.09 -12.39
C TYR A 116 -2.32 -6.29 -13.29
N ASP A 117 -1.07 -6.41 -13.73
CA ASP A 117 -0.65 -7.53 -14.56
C ASP A 117 -0.88 -8.86 -13.83
N ALA A 118 -1.45 -9.86 -14.51
CA ALA A 118 -1.74 -11.18 -13.95
C ALA A 118 -0.46 -12.02 -13.74
N SER A 119 0.41 -11.58 -12.84
CA SER A 119 1.70 -12.16 -12.53
C SER A 119 2.07 -12.00 -11.05
N PRO A 120 3.03 -12.78 -10.52
CA PRO A 120 3.60 -12.56 -9.19
C PRO A 120 4.04 -11.11 -8.96
N THR A 121 4.74 -10.52 -9.93
CA THR A 121 5.23 -9.14 -9.84
C THR A 121 4.08 -8.14 -9.80
N GLY A 122 3.06 -8.30 -10.67
CA GLY A 122 1.90 -7.41 -10.68
C GLY A 122 1.10 -7.46 -9.38
N LEU A 123 0.89 -8.66 -8.82
CA LEU A 123 0.22 -8.83 -7.52
C LEU A 123 1.00 -8.15 -6.38
N PHE A 124 2.32 -8.31 -6.36
CA PHE A 124 3.20 -7.65 -5.39
C PHE A 124 3.16 -6.13 -5.52
N GLU A 125 3.32 -5.61 -6.73
CA GLU A 125 3.29 -4.17 -6.99
C GLU A 125 1.95 -3.57 -6.61
N TYR A 126 0.84 -4.26 -6.91
CA TYR A 126 -0.49 -3.83 -6.50
C TYR A 126 -0.65 -3.78 -4.97
N ALA A 127 -0.28 -4.85 -4.27
CA ALA A 127 -0.37 -4.90 -2.80
C ALA A 127 0.47 -3.78 -2.15
N PHE A 128 1.67 -3.55 -2.69
CA PHE A 128 2.59 -2.53 -2.20
C PHE A 128 2.08 -1.12 -2.51
N PHE A 129 1.61 -0.87 -3.74
CA PHE A 129 1.03 0.39 -4.16
C PHE A 129 -0.17 0.79 -3.29
N ILE A 130 -1.13 -0.12 -3.08
CA ILE A 130 -2.29 0.17 -2.23
C ILE A 130 -1.84 0.47 -0.79
N GLY A 131 -0.85 -0.25 -0.27
CA GLY A 131 -0.22 0.03 1.02
C GLY A 131 0.34 1.46 1.10
N GLU A 132 1.13 1.86 0.11
CA GLU A 132 1.72 3.20 0.00
C GLU A 132 0.68 4.30 -0.20
N LEU A 133 -0.31 4.08 -1.07
CA LEU A 133 -1.34 5.05 -1.41
C LEU A 133 -2.14 5.44 -0.16
N TRP A 134 -2.58 4.43 0.60
CA TRP A 134 -3.28 4.67 1.86
C TRP A 134 -2.36 5.21 2.95
N ALA A 135 -1.05 5.00 2.88
CA ALA A 135 -0.11 5.50 3.88
C ALA A 135 0.36 6.94 3.64
N THR A 136 0.46 7.38 2.38
CA THR A 136 1.13 8.64 2.01
C THR A 136 0.42 9.89 2.57
N LYS A 137 -0.88 9.84 2.90
CA LYS A 137 -1.65 10.94 3.54
C LYS A 137 -2.86 10.46 4.35
N SER A 138 -2.80 9.29 4.99
CA SER A 138 -3.81 8.93 5.99
C SER A 138 -3.12 8.66 7.29
N ALA A 139 -3.01 9.66 8.18
CA ALA A 139 -2.37 9.52 9.48
C ALA A 139 -2.84 8.28 10.29
N SER A 140 -4.02 7.74 9.97
CA SER A 140 -4.58 6.53 10.56
C SER A 140 -4.25 5.18 9.91
N LYS A 141 -4.04 5.09 8.59
CA LYS A 141 -3.55 3.87 7.91
C LYS A 141 -2.04 3.92 7.64
N ALA A 142 -1.45 5.10 7.80
CA ALA A 142 -0.03 5.39 7.64
C ALA A 142 0.79 4.80 8.76
N ARG A 143 0.41 4.95 10.04
CA ARG A 143 1.24 4.48 11.17
C ARG A 143 1.57 3.00 11.03
N ASP A 144 0.57 2.13 10.92
CA ASP A 144 0.80 0.67 10.84
C ASP A 144 1.63 0.21 9.63
N TRP A 145 1.78 1.02 8.58
CA TRP A 145 2.58 0.68 7.39
C TRP A 145 3.90 1.44 7.29
N LEU A 146 3.88 2.74 7.58
CA LEU A 146 5.07 3.60 7.61
C LEU A 146 5.98 3.25 8.80
N ASP A 147 5.43 2.67 9.87
CA ASP A 147 6.20 2.15 11.00
C ASP A 147 6.85 0.78 10.67
N LEU A 148 6.55 0.22 9.50
CA LEU A 148 7.13 -1.03 9.00
C LEU A 148 8.16 -0.74 7.91
N GLU A 149 9.29 -1.43 8.01
CA GLU A 149 10.35 -1.41 7.01
C GLU A 149 10.42 -2.79 6.33
N PRO A 150 9.99 -2.89 5.06
CA PRO A 150 10.12 -4.12 4.29
C PRO A 150 11.58 -4.57 4.11
N ILE A 151 11.80 -5.88 4.21
CA ILE A 151 13.08 -6.57 4.06
C ILE A 151 13.00 -7.48 2.84
N PHE A 152 13.80 -7.19 1.82
CA PHE A 152 13.80 -7.94 0.55
C PHE A 152 15.10 -8.72 0.31
N THR A 153 16.13 -8.48 1.12
CA THR A 153 17.41 -9.17 1.00
C THR A 153 17.89 -9.73 2.33
N LYS A 154 18.64 -10.85 2.28
CA LYS A 154 19.31 -11.41 3.47
C LYS A 154 20.25 -10.40 4.12
N ARG A 155 20.92 -9.58 3.31
CA ARG A 155 21.77 -8.48 3.79
C ARG A 155 21.01 -7.50 4.67
N GLN A 156 19.82 -7.05 4.26
CA GLN A 156 18.98 -6.17 5.07
C GLN A 156 18.58 -6.85 6.39
N PHE A 157 18.13 -8.11 6.32
CA PHE A 157 17.76 -8.91 7.50
C PHE A 157 18.92 -9.00 8.50
N ASP A 158 20.10 -9.44 8.04
CA ASP A 158 21.27 -9.65 8.87
C ASP A 158 21.80 -8.33 9.45
N ASN A 159 21.71 -7.22 8.72
CA ASN A 159 22.10 -5.90 9.21
C ASN A 159 21.20 -5.44 10.37
N ILE A 160 19.88 -5.65 10.26
CA ILE A 160 18.94 -5.34 11.35
C ILE A 160 19.24 -6.20 12.59
N VAL A 161 19.45 -7.51 12.41
CA VAL A 161 19.76 -8.42 13.52
C VAL A 161 21.10 -8.07 14.18
N ARG A 162 22.14 -7.77 13.40
CA ARG A 162 23.46 -7.38 13.92
C ARG A 162 23.44 -6.02 14.63
N GLY A 163 22.58 -5.10 14.18
CA GLY A 163 22.41 -3.78 14.79
C GLY A 163 21.56 -3.77 16.06
N ALA A 164 20.88 -4.87 16.39
CA ALA A 164 20.10 -4.98 17.62
C ALA A 164 21.01 -5.01 18.86
N ARG A 165 20.60 -4.38 19.96
CA ARG A 165 21.38 -4.39 21.21
C ARG A 165 21.34 -5.78 21.83
N GLN A 166 20.18 -6.44 21.73
CA GLN A 166 20.00 -7.81 22.16
C GLN A 166 19.07 -8.56 21.21
N VAL A 167 19.37 -9.85 21.05
CA VAL A 167 18.66 -10.75 20.15
C VAL A 167 18.09 -11.89 20.99
N VAL A 168 16.77 -11.92 21.15
CA VAL A 168 16.08 -12.93 21.98
C VAL A 168 15.85 -14.21 21.19
N ARG A 169 15.43 -14.09 19.93
CA ARG A 169 15.18 -15.21 19.02
C ARG A 169 15.41 -14.75 17.59
N VAL A 170 15.99 -15.62 16.75
CA VAL A 170 16.08 -15.42 15.29
C VAL A 170 15.85 -16.75 14.57
N VAL A 171 14.93 -16.72 13.63
CA VAL A 171 14.70 -17.73 12.60
C VAL A 171 15.09 -17.09 11.27
N ARG A 172 16.18 -17.55 10.67
CA ARG A 172 16.66 -17.00 9.40
C ARG A 172 15.83 -17.58 8.25
N PRO A 173 15.25 -16.74 7.38
CA PRO A 173 14.52 -17.24 6.24
C PRO A 173 15.48 -17.74 5.14
N ASP A 174 15.10 -18.80 4.44
CA ASP A 174 15.85 -19.30 3.28
C ASP A 174 15.96 -18.27 2.16
N SER A 175 14.94 -17.41 2.05
CA SER A 175 14.84 -16.32 1.09
C SER A 175 14.06 -15.14 1.67
N CYS A 176 14.44 -13.92 1.28
CA CYS A 176 13.68 -12.70 1.58
C CYS A 176 12.82 -12.23 0.40
N ASP A 177 12.87 -12.93 -0.74
CA ASP A 177 11.99 -12.69 -1.88
C ASP A 177 10.51 -12.82 -1.47
N PRO A 178 9.65 -11.83 -1.76
CA PRO A 178 8.23 -11.88 -1.43
C PRO A 178 7.54 -13.07 -2.12
N PRO A 179 6.99 -14.05 -1.38
CA PRO A 179 6.17 -15.09 -1.98
C PRO A 179 4.79 -14.52 -2.33
N THR A 180 4.23 -15.07 -3.41
CA THR A 180 2.94 -14.65 -3.98
C THR A 180 2.10 -15.87 -4.30
N ARG A 181 0.79 -15.75 -4.13
CA ARG A 181 -0.21 -16.73 -4.56
C ARG A 181 -1.31 -16.01 -5.31
N VAL A 182 -1.34 -16.16 -6.63
CA VAL A 182 -2.36 -15.56 -7.48
C VAL A 182 -3.56 -16.50 -7.56
N ALA A 183 -4.74 -15.99 -7.20
CA ALA A 183 -5.97 -16.76 -7.24
C ALA A 183 -6.56 -16.77 -8.66
N SER A 184 -7.16 -17.90 -9.06
CA SER A 184 -7.71 -18.06 -10.41
C SER A 184 -8.91 -17.14 -10.70
N ALA A 185 -9.61 -16.70 -9.65
CA ALA A 185 -10.80 -15.85 -9.74
C ALA A 185 -10.47 -14.34 -9.57
N GLY A 186 -9.19 -13.96 -9.62
CA GLY A 186 -8.72 -12.61 -9.29
C GLY A 186 -8.33 -12.46 -7.83
N GLY A 187 -7.49 -11.47 -7.54
CA GLY A 187 -6.91 -11.27 -6.22
C GLY A 187 -5.76 -12.24 -5.92
N GLY A 188 -5.43 -12.36 -4.64
CA GLY A 188 -4.34 -13.23 -4.20
C GLY A 188 -3.73 -12.84 -2.88
N GLN A 189 -2.57 -13.40 -2.61
CA GLN A 189 -1.81 -13.17 -1.39
C GLN A 189 -0.36 -12.82 -1.72
N VAL A 190 0.19 -11.86 -0.99
CA VAL A 190 1.62 -11.52 -1.00
C VAL A 190 2.10 -11.53 0.44
N GLU A 191 3.27 -12.11 0.73
CA GLU A 191 3.89 -11.95 2.05
C GLU A 191 5.14 -11.07 1.96
N PHE A 192 5.26 -10.16 2.91
CA PHE A 192 6.42 -9.30 3.07
C PHE A 192 7.14 -9.70 4.36
N ILE A 193 8.47 -9.77 4.35
CA ILE A 193 9.20 -9.71 5.61
C ILE A 193 9.30 -8.24 5.99
N VAL A 194 8.91 -7.88 7.19
CA VAL A 194 8.94 -6.50 7.67
C VAL A 194 9.62 -6.41 9.02
N TYR A 195 10.35 -5.32 9.23
CA TYR A 195 10.84 -4.90 10.52
C TYR A 195 9.91 -3.85 11.11
N GLN A 196 9.52 -4.04 12.37
CA GLN A 196 8.83 -3.04 13.17
C GLN A 196 9.81 -2.48 14.20
N GLY A 197 9.98 -1.15 14.20
CA GLY A 197 10.78 -0.43 15.18
C GLY A 197 10.04 -0.10 16.49
N GLY A 198 10.60 0.82 17.26
CA GLY A 198 9.98 1.35 18.48
C GLY A 198 10.25 0.52 19.74
N ALA A 199 9.27 0.47 20.65
CA ALA A 199 9.41 -0.20 21.95
C ALA A 199 9.49 -1.74 21.84
N TRP A 200 8.90 -2.32 20.79
CA TRP A 200 8.86 -3.76 20.53
C TRP A 200 9.46 -4.04 19.16
N LYS A 201 10.80 -4.16 19.11
CA LYS A 201 11.50 -4.38 17.85
C LYS A 201 11.38 -5.83 17.43
N ARG A 202 10.86 -6.07 16.22
CA ARG A 202 10.70 -7.43 15.71
C ARG A 202 10.73 -7.49 14.20
N ILE A 203 11.15 -8.63 13.69
CA ILE A 203 11.02 -8.98 12.27
C ILE A 203 9.95 -10.06 12.15
N PHE A 204 8.97 -9.86 11.28
CA PHE A 204 7.88 -10.82 11.08
C PHE A 204 7.39 -10.82 9.63
N ARG A 205 6.64 -11.86 9.25
CA ARG A 205 5.94 -11.93 7.97
C ARG A 205 4.66 -11.13 8.07
N LEU A 206 4.46 -10.15 7.20
CA LEU A 206 3.20 -9.47 6.99
C LEU A 206 2.50 -10.06 5.78
N ARG A 207 1.29 -10.60 5.98
CA ARG A 207 0.46 -11.13 4.91
C ARG A 207 -0.44 -10.02 4.37
N SER A 208 -0.36 -9.77 3.07
CA SER A 208 -1.29 -8.90 2.34
C SER A 208 -2.20 -9.75 1.46
N THR A 209 -3.49 -9.71 1.73
CA THR A 209 -4.53 -10.43 0.97
C THR A 209 -5.32 -9.42 0.14
N ILE A 210 -5.38 -9.64 -1.17
CA ILE A 210 -6.19 -8.88 -2.12
C ILE A 210 -7.47 -9.69 -2.38
N ASP A 211 -8.62 -9.11 -2.10
CA ASP A 211 -9.91 -9.74 -2.40
C ASP A 211 -10.33 -9.54 -3.85
N ALA A 212 -11.46 -10.16 -4.23
CA ALA A 212 -12.00 -10.09 -5.60
C ALA A 212 -12.41 -8.67 -6.01
N GLU A 213 -12.63 -7.77 -5.05
CA GLU A 213 -12.96 -6.36 -5.30
C GLU A 213 -11.71 -5.48 -5.38
N GLY A 214 -10.51 -6.05 -5.23
CA GLY A 214 -9.22 -5.37 -5.30
C GLY A 214 -8.76 -4.75 -3.98
N GLY A 215 -9.54 -4.81 -2.91
CA GLY A 215 -9.09 -4.20 -1.66
C GLY A 215 -8.08 -5.07 -0.92
N VAL A 216 -7.13 -4.40 -0.26
CA VAL A 216 -6.01 -5.04 0.43
C VAL A 216 -6.24 -5.08 1.94
N ARG A 217 -6.16 -6.28 2.52
CA ARG A 217 -6.10 -6.51 3.97
C ARG A 217 -4.71 -6.97 4.37
N ARG A 218 -4.23 -6.51 5.52
CA ARG A 218 -2.91 -6.86 6.06
C ARG A 218 -3.05 -7.51 7.42
N GLU A 219 -2.34 -8.61 7.63
CA GLU A 219 -2.38 -9.38 8.87
C GLU A 219 -0.95 -9.79 9.26
N PRO A 220 -0.55 -9.60 10.54
CA PRO A 220 0.73 -10.11 11.01
C PRO A 220 0.72 -11.63 11.02
N GLY A 221 1.81 -12.22 10.53
CA GLY A 221 2.05 -13.66 10.49
C GLY A 221 3.19 -14.07 11.42
N GLU A 222 3.99 -15.03 10.96
CA GLU A 222 5.10 -15.61 11.72
C GLU A 222 6.13 -14.56 12.15
N VAL A 223 6.52 -14.57 13.43
CA VAL A 223 7.64 -13.78 13.95
C VAL A 223 8.96 -14.49 13.67
N LEU A 224 9.83 -13.84 12.90
CA LEU A 224 11.15 -14.34 12.54
C LEU A 224 12.22 -13.91 13.53
N ALA A 225 12.11 -12.71 14.11
CA ALA A 225 13.05 -12.27 15.13
C ALA A 225 12.41 -11.35 16.18
N ASN A 226 12.84 -11.49 17.43
CA ASN A 226 12.55 -10.57 18.53
C ASN A 226 13.84 -9.88 18.96
N LEU A 227 13.84 -8.55 18.92
CA LEU A 227 14.99 -7.68 19.08
C LEU A 227 14.72 -6.69 20.22
N SER A 228 15.76 -6.33 20.99
CA SER A 228 15.74 -5.23 21.97
C SER A 228 16.82 -4.20 21.65
#